data_AF-A0AB37MPM7-F1
#
_entry.id   AF-A0AB37MPM7-F1
#
_cell.length_a   1.000
_cell.length_b   1.000
_cell.length_c   1.000
_cell.angle_alpha   90.00
_cell.angle_beta   90.00
_cell.angle_gamma   90.00
#
_symmetry.space_group_name_H-M   'P 1'
#
loop_
_entity.id
_entity.type
_entity.pdbx_description
1 polymer ?
#
loop_
_entity_poly.entity_id
_entity_poly.type
_entity_poly.pdbx_seq_one_letter_code
_entity_poly.pdbx_strand_id
1 'polypeptide(L)'
;MFCLKSPGISAYLYSKFVCIFAIEKRSTGCEGVPFTIRAIVADFEELSHAGKSSTRTSVKDEHLKMEFVDGDSIGVFAIKDGAIMDDIDNAKLVYNRSSGSWNPVGNGTLYWYDGVSYVAYYPYRRNITIDVSKGMDGAIASLTGNEKLQPSKDQSTTEKHIVSDLLIATGVPAIDNSSGIILSLQFQHQFALLVLQPQVYVGCFAPEKAGFVYHMESRVLGTDSVAINVSLNGITPYQIDSLKYCAIVPPQANARVTGNYTTTNGRDDTNIKINYSGSSITLVSGKCYTLKVISPVPGKGSIERKLYPGDFIFQNEIDRRIEVHPGNGMLEEDGKIYDYKNAIGMVITCDPKRMTDKKCNEKGWNHAYVMMLDSLKEGNWGPVDLIEVGIDTISIADVKSKHDFSRIKNNMNGYSETLQMLANHEGDASFVSDCRAFYLVKTYNNSNKVPDGIERSPWFLPSIGQWFDMLVNICGRSPENFQHNTGNGLQDEKWGQETLDKLEGQLSKVGKSLPQFNVNYRLGFSCSSQYDKDRSWMLLWHIDDPLYKWERVCLQGYNKTSAWHVRPFFAF
;
A
#
# COMPACT_ATOMS: atom_id res chain seq x y z
N MET A 1 -37.43 68.84 -33.17
CA MET A 1 -38.22 67.87 -32.37
C MET A 1 -37.46 66.55 -32.43
N PHE A 2 -37.12 65.98 -31.26
CA PHE A 2 -36.30 64.77 -31.02
C PHE A 2 -36.85 63.52 -31.76
N CYS A 3 -36.10 62.44 -32.09
CA CYS A 3 -35.42 61.55 -31.14
C CYS A 3 -34.41 60.55 -31.78
N LEU A 4 -33.24 60.47 -31.13
CA LEU A 4 -32.32 59.37 -30.79
C LEU A 4 -31.76 58.35 -31.83
N LYS A 5 -30.42 58.38 -31.93
CA LYS A 5 -29.46 57.42 -32.51
C LYS A 5 -29.00 56.39 -31.45
N SER A 6 -28.78 55.13 -31.81
CA SER A 6 -27.44 54.57 -32.06
C SER A 6 -27.49 53.04 -32.33
N PRO A 7 -26.62 52.49 -33.22
CA PRO A 7 -26.63 51.13 -33.76
C PRO A 7 -25.48 50.28 -33.15
N GLY A 8 -25.04 49.10 -33.61
CA GLY A 8 -25.19 48.38 -34.87
C GLY A 8 -24.32 47.11 -34.87
N ILE A 9 -24.61 46.24 -35.84
CA ILE A 9 -24.19 44.83 -35.97
C ILE A 9 -23.06 44.67 -37.02
N SER A 10 -22.18 43.70 -36.73
CA SER A 10 -21.30 42.84 -37.55
C SER A 10 -21.35 42.89 -39.09
N ALA A 11 -20.17 42.82 -39.75
CA ALA A 11 -19.81 41.78 -40.73
C ALA A 11 -18.36 41.94 -41.29
N TYR A 12 -17.68 40.81 -41.49
CA TYR A 12 -16.34 40.60 -42.08
C TYR A 12 -16.32 40.80 -43.61
N LEU A 13 -15.16 41.18 -44.21
CA LEU A 13 -14.50 40.51 -45.36
C LEU A 13 -13.17 41.17 -45.82
N TYR A 14 -12.10 40.36 -45.86
CA TYR A 14 -10.96 40.23 -46.80
C TYR A 14 -10.20 41.41 -47.49
N SER A 15 -8.86 41.25 -47.46
CA SER A 15 -7.88 41.37 -48.58
C SER A 15 -6.89 42.56 -48.62
N LYS A 16 -5.61 42.21 -48.35
CA LYS A 16 -4.30 42.76 -48.78
C LYS A 16 -4.26 44.02 -49.65
N PHE A 17 -3.49 45.04 -49.21
CA PHE A 17 -2.54 45.78 -50.06
C PHE A 17 -1.35 46.31 -49.24
N VAL A 18 -0.21 46.33 -49.91
CA VAL A 18 1.16 46.64 -49.48
C VAL A 18 1.35 48.13 -49.18
N CYS A 19 2.10 48.47 -48.13
CA CYS A 19 2.82 49.74 -48.03
C CYS A 19 4.27 49.46 -47.61
N ILE A 20 5.17 49.70 -48.56
CA ILE A 20 6.62 49.81 -48.41
C ILE A 20 6.90 51.12 -47.68
N PHE A 21 7.69 51.12 -46.61
CA PHE A 21 8.66 52.20 -46.35
C PHE A 21 9.91 51.68 -45.64
N ALA A 22 11.00 51.82 -46.39
CA ALA A 22 12.39 52.09 -46.03
C ALA A 22 12.89 51.83 -44.60
N ILE A 23 13.96 51.04 -44.58
CA ILE A 23 15.01 50.95 -43.58
C ILE A 23 15.52 52.37 -43.23
N GLU A 24 15.34 52.78 -41.98
CA GLU A 24 16.25 53.73 -41.33
C GLU A 24 17.17 52.96 -40.39
N LYS A 25 18.44 52.89 -40.78
CA LYS A 25 19.55 52.39 -40.01
C LYS A 25 19.84 53.40 -38.89
N ARG A 26 19.32 53.17 -37.68
CA ARG A 26 19.90 53.75 -36.45
C ARG A 26 20.82 52.73 -35.79
N SER A 27 22.11 52.94 -36.00
CA SER A 27 23.17 52.41 -35.16
C SER A 27 23.22 53.22 -33.85
N THR A 28 23.69 52.56 -32.79
CA THR A 28 24.07 53.02 -31.44
C THR A 28 22.95 53.13 -30.40
N GLY A 29 22.89 52.13 -29.50
CA GLY A 29 22.44 52.30 -28.12
C GLY A 29 21.07 51.72 -27.72
N CYS A 30 20.78 50.45 -28.00
CA CYS A 30 19.76 49.75 -27.19
C CYS A 30 20.48 49.10 -26.01
N GLU A 31 20.39 49.71 -24.82
CA GLU A 31 20.54 48.93 -23.58
C GLU A 31 19.53 47.79 -23.67
N GLY A 32 20.01 46.55 -23.82
CA GLY A 32 19.12 45.40 -23.91
C GLY A 32 18.23 45.35 -22.67
N VAL A 33 17.00 44.84 -22.80
CA VAL A 33 16.14 44.67 -21.61
C VAL A 33 16.69 43.50 -20.81
N PRO A 34 17.17 43.69 -19.57
CA PRO A 34 17.65 42.59 -18.76
C PRO A 34 16.49 41.65 -18.41
N PHE A 35 16.74 40.35 -18.37
CA PHE A 35 15.74 39.38 -17.92
C PHE A 35 16.28 38.44 -16.84
N THR A 36 15.37 37.92 -16.02
CA THR A 36 15.70 37.01 -14.91
C THR A 36 15.38 35.57 -15.28
N ILE A 37 16.26 34.64 -14.94
CA ILE A 37 16.00 33.21 -15.08
C ILE A 37 15.62 32.61 -13.73
N ARG A 38 14.49 31.91 -13.70
CA ARG A 38 14.03 31.11 -12.55
C ARG A 38 13.89 29.67 -12.99
N ALA A 39 14.17 28.73 -12.09
CA ALA A 39 13.99 27.33 -12.42
C ALA A 39 13.36 26.53 -11.27
N ILE A 40 12.61 25.51 -11.65
CA ILE A 40 12.10 24.45 -10.79
C ILE A 40 12.45 23.11 -11.44
N VAL A 41 12.46 22.05 -10.64
CA VAL A 41 12.64 20.67 -11.12
C VAL A 41 11.36 19.89 -10.86
N ALA A 42 10.98 19.04 -11.82
CA ALA A 42 9.90 18.09 -11.63
C ALA A 42 10.42 16.84 -10.91
N ASP A 43 9.69 16.36 -9.90
CA ASP A 43 10.02 15.12 -9.20
C ASP A 43 9.99 13.91 -10.14
N PHE A 44 10.76 12.87 -9.79
CA PHE A 44 10.53 11.54 -10.35
C PHE A 44 9.09 11.07 -10.09
N GLU A 45 8.52 10.37 -11.06
CA GLU A 45 7.19 9.78 -10.93
C GLU A 45 7.29 8.29 -10.54
N GLU A 46 6.57 7.88 -9.50
CA GLU A 46 6.43 6.45 -9.16
C GLU A 46 5.46 5.76 -10.11
N LEU A 47 5.77 4.50 -10.46
CA LEU A 47 4.78 3.63 -11.10
C LEU A 47 3.78 3.13 -10.05
N SER A 48 2.50 3.47 -10.24
CA SER A 48 1.41 2.83 -9.50
C SER A 48 1.39 1.33 -9.83
N HIS A 49 1.41 0.48 -8.81
CA HIS A 49 1.41 -0.98 -8.98
C HIS A 49 0.24 -1.44 -9.87
N ALA A 50 0.56 -2.32 -10.83
CA ALA A 50 -0.32 -3.20 -11.60
C ALA A 50 -1.75 -2.70 -11.94
N GLY A 51 -1.95 -2.26 -13.19
CA GLY A 51 -3.24 -2.43 -13.90
C GLY A 51 -4.40 -1.48 -13.54
N LYS A 52 -4.16 -0.34 -12.88
CA LYS A 52 -5.17 0.72 -12.72
C LYS A 52 -4.69 2.05 -13.31
N SER A 53 -5.64 2.82 -13.84
CA SER A 53 -5.44 4.13 -14.48
C SER A 53 -4.40 4.97 -13.74
N SER A 54 -3.39 5.44 -14.48
CA SER A 54 -2.23 6.16 -13.96
C SER A 54 -2.66 7.46 -13.27
N THR A 55 -2.66 7.46 -11.95
CA THR A 55 -2.62 8.70 -11.17
C THR A 55 -1.14 9.05 -10.96
N ARG A 56 -0.67 10.12 -11.60
CA ARG A 56 0.70 10.63 -11.46
C ARG A 56 0.94 10.90 -9.98
N THR A 57 1.74 10.05 -9.33
CA THR A 57 2.12 10.23 -7.92
C THR A 57 3.62 10.48 -7.92
N SER A 58 4.05 11.67 -7.48
CA SER A 58 5.47 11.97 -7.28
C SER A 58 6.05 11.07 -6.19
N VAL A 59 7.35 10.83 -6.26
CA VAL A 59 8.08 10.13 -5.20
C VAL A 59 7.85 10.87 -3.88
N LYS A 60 7.32 10.16 -2.87
CA LYS A 60 7.03 10.73 -1.55
C LYS A 60 8.23 10.78 -0.63
N ASP A 61 9.31 10.08 -0.97
CA ASP A 61 10.53 10.08 -0.18
C ASP A 61 11.25 11.42 -0.35
N GLU A 62 11.27 12.22 0.71
CA GLU A 62 11.91 13.55 0.69
C GLU A 62 13.41 13.48 0.34
N HIS A 63 14.08 12.35 0.61
CA HIS A 63 15.49 12.18 0.26
C HIS A 63 15.73 12.00 -1.25
N LEU A 64 14.67 11.73 -2.02
CA LEU A 64 14.71 11.56 -3.47
C LEU A 64 14.21 12.79 -4.21
N LYS A 65 13.74 13.80 -3.48
CA LYS A 65 13.40 15.09 -4.08
C LYS A 65 14.67 15.88 -4.32
N MET A 66 14.70 16.56 -5.46
CA MET A 66 15.79 17.44 -5.81
C MET A 66 15.38 18.88 -5.55
N GLU A 67 16.24 19.62 -4.85
CA GLU A 67 16.16 21.07 -4.72
C GLU A 67 17.48 21.69 -5.17
N PHE A 68 17.41 22.79 -5.91
CA PHE A 68 18.61 23.56 -6.25
C PHE A 68 19.16 24.26 -5.00
N VAL A 69 20.48 24.18 -4.81
CA VAL A 69 21.21 24.82 -3.72
C VAL A 69 22.17 25.88 -4.23
N ASP A 70 22.58 26.80 -3.35
CA ASP A 70 23.52 27.87 -3.71
C ASP A 70 24.79 27.29 -4.35
N GLY A 71 25.17 27.85 -5.51
CA GLY A 71 26.35 27.40 -6.26
C GLY A 71 26.07 26.34 -7.33
N ASP A 72 24.88 25.73 -7.33
CA ASP A 72 24.45 24.87 -8.44
C ASP A 72 24.57 25.61 -9.77
N SER A 73 24.95 24.88 -10.82
CA SER A 73 25.27 25.50 -12.10
C SER A 73 24.55 24.82 -13.26
N ILE A 74 23.99 25.61 -14.17
CA ILE A 74 23.36 25.16 -15.43
C ILE A 74 24.15 25.67 -16.63
N GLY A 75 24.07 24.93 -17.74
CA GLY A 75 24.48 25.42 -19.06
C GLY A 75 23.27 25.87 -19.85
N VAL A 76 23.33 27.06 -20.44
CA VAL A 76 22.22 27.65 -21.20
C VAL A 76 22.66 27.95 -22.63
N PHE A 77 21.80 27.60 -23.59
CA PHE A 77 21.94 27.98 -24.99
C PHE A 77 20.75 28.84 -25.41
N ALA A 78 21.01 29.93 -26.13
CA ALA A 78 19.98 30.73 -26.78
C ALA A 78 19.91 30.37 -28.27
N ILE A 79 18.70 30.12 -28.76
CA ILE A 79 18.42 29.71 -30.13
C ILE A 79 17.51 30.74 -30.79
N LYS A 80 17.97 31.31 -31.90
CA LYS A 80 17.25 32.27 -32.72
C LYS A 80 17.28 31.84 -34.18
N ASP A 81 16.13 31.81 -34.84
CA ASP A 81 16.01 31.47 -36.27
C ASP A 81 16.72 30.15 -36.66
N GLY A 82 16.73 29.16 -35.75
CA GLY A 82 17.37 27.87 -35.95
C GLY A 82 18.89 27.84 -35.77
N ALA A 83 19.50 28.91 -35.26
CA ALA A 83 20.94 29.01 -34.97
C ALA A 83 21.19 29.33 -33.49
N ILE A 84 22.33 28.88 -32.97
CA ILE A 84 22.80 29.22 -31.62
C ILE A 84 23.34 30.65 -31.66
N MET A 85 23.01 31.46 -30.66
CA MET A 85 23.59 32.79 -30.52
C MET A 85 24.98 32.71 -29.86
N ASP A 86 25.99 33.34 -30.48
CA ASP A 86 27.38 33.33 -30.00
C ASP A 86 27.53 33.80 -28.53
N ASP A 87 26.73 34.78 -28.12
CA ASP A 87 26.79 35.38 -26.78
C ASP A 87 26.26 34.45 -25.67
N ILE A 88 25.47 33.42 -26.04
CA ILE A 88 24.84 32.47 -25.12
C ILE A 88 24.96 31.05 -25.71
N ASP A 89 26.20 30.61 -25.88
CA ASP A 89 26.58 29.25 -26.24
C ASP A 89 27.18 28.53 -25.02
N ASN A 90 26.45 27.55 -24.47
CA ASN A 90 26.78 26.84 -23.22
C ASN A 90 27.18 27.80 -22.08
N ALA A 91 26.44 28.91 -21.93
CA ALA A 91 26.70 29.91 -20.92
C ALA A 91 26.50 29.30 -19.52
N LYS A 92 27.50 29.47 -18.64
CA LYS A 92 27.42 28.99 -17.26
C LYS A 92 26.63 29.98 -16.41
N LEU A 93 25.53 29.53 -15.83
CA LEU A 93 24.78 30.29 -14.84
C LEU A 93 24.81 29.57 -13.49
N VAL A 94 24.81 30.34 -12.41
CA VAL A 94 24.89 29.85 -11.03
C VAL A 94 23.63 30.25 -10.27
N TYR A 95 23.06 29.30 -9.54
CA TYR A 95 21.88 29.54 -8.71
C TYR A 95 22.24 30.36 -7.49
N ASN A 96 21.39 31.35 -7.22
CA ASN A 96 21.41 32.16 -6.01
C ASN A 96 20.03 32.07 -5.34
N ARG A 97 19.99 31.39 -4.18
CA ARG A 97 18.81 31.13 -3.37
C ARG A 97 18.23 32.41 -2.77
N SER A 98 19.06 33.41 -2.47
CA SER A 98 18.60 34.68 -1.90
C SER A 98 17.73 35.48 -2.87
N SER A 99 18.04 35.41 -4.17
CA SER A 99 17.24 36.04 -5.24
C SER A 99 16.26 35.07 -5.91
N GLY A 100 16.41 33.75 -5.70
CA GLY A 100 15.69 32.71 -6.42
C GLY A 100 15.98 32.71 -7.92
N SER A 101 17.17 33.16 -8.33
CA SER A 101 17.53 33.38 -9.74
C SER A 101 18.83 32.70 -10.14
N TRP A 102 18.97 32.43 -11.44
CA TRP A 102 20.18 31.93 -12.07
C TRP A 102 20.92 33.08 -12.74
N ASN A 103 22.17 33.30 -12.35
CA ASN A 103 22.95 34.47 -12.76
C ASN A 103 24.23 34.07 -13.52
N PRO A 104 24.64 34.79 -14.57
CA PRO A 104 25.89 34.52 -15.27
C PRO A 104 27.11 34.64 -14.35
N VAL A 105 28.14 33.85 -14.65
CA VAL A 105 29.43 33.98 -13.94
C VAL A 105 30.12 35.29 -14.34
N GLY A 106 30.41 36.14 -13.36
CA GLY A 106 31.18 37.38 -13.52
C GLY A 106 30.34 38.56 -13.99
N ASN A 107 29.52 39.15 -13.11
CA ASN A 107 28.71 40.39 -13.27
C ASN A 107 28.04 40.64 -14.63
N GLY A 108 27.92 39.63 -15.49
CA GLY A 108 27.30 39.72 -16.80
C GLY A 108 25.79 39.82 -16.67
N THR A 109 25.18 40.65 -17.51
CA THR A 109 23.72 40.80 -17.59
C THR A 109 23.22 40.06 -18.82
N LEU A 110 22.19 39.23 -18.67
CA LEU A 110 21.51 38.59 -19.79
C LEU A 110 20.46 39.52 -20.36
N TYR A 111 20.51 39.72 -21.68
CA TYR A 111 19.59 40.60 -22.39
C TYR A 111 18.56 39.79 -23.17
N TRP A 112 17.32 40.25 -23.13
CA TRP A 112 16.22 39.69 -23.87
C TRP A 112 16.27 40.13 -25.33
N TYR A 113 16.01 39.18 -26.23
CA TYR A 113 15.86 39.42 -27.66
C TYR A 113 14.57 38.77 -28.15
N ASP A 114 13.84 39.49 -29.00
CA ASP A 114 12.63 38.96 -29.60
C ASP A 114 12.92 37.74 -30.50
N GLY A 115 12.02 36.76 -30.44
CA GLY A 115 12.11 35.49 -31.18
C GLY A 115 13.12 34.47 -30.64
N VAL A 116 13.67 34.65 -29.44
CA VAL A 116 14.65 33.72 -28.86
C VAL A 116 14.00 32.67 -27.96
N SER A 117 14.40 31.41 -28.18
CA SER A 117 14.08 30.27 -27.34
C SER A 117 15.33 29.77 -26.63
N TYR A 118 15.16 29.16 -25.46
CA TYR A 118 16.27 28.71 -24.63
C TYR A 118 16.15 27.21 -24.36
N VAL A 119 17.30 26.54 -24.34
CA VAL A 119 17.48 25.21 -23.77
C VAL A 119 18.54 25.30 -22.68
N ALA A 120 18.25 24.69 -21.53
CA ALA A 120 19.13 24.65 -20.39
C ALA A 120 19.29 23.21 -19.90
N TYR A 121 20.47 22.88 -19.37
CA TYR A 121 20.72 21.59 -18.73
C TYR A 121 21.45 21.73 -17.41
N TYR A 122 21.22 20.76 -16.52
CA TYR A 122 21.88 20.60 -15.23
C TYR A 122 22.48 19.18 -15.13
N PRO A 123 23.64 19.00 -14.47
CA PRO A 123 24.57 20.03 -14.02
C PRO A 123 25.51 20.49 -15.15
N TYR A 124 25.95 21.75 -15.07
CA TYR A 124 26.83 22.38 -16.06
C TYR A 124 28.13 21.60 -16.32
N ARG A 125 28.51 21.46 -17.59
CA ARG A 125 29.84 20.99 -18.02
C ARG A 125 30.42 21.90 -19.09
N ARG A 126 31.75 22.10 -19.06
CA ARG A 126 32.45 22.85 -20.12
C ARG A 126 32.47 22.05 -21.42
N ASN A 127 32.49 22.76 -22.55
CA ASN A 127 32.65 22.18 -23.88
C ASN A 127 31.55 21.14 -24.21
N ILE A 128 30.30 21.48 -23.89
CA ILE A 128 29.10 20.82 -24.39
C ILE A 128 28.60 21.61 -25.60
N THR A 129 28.29 20.91 -26.68
CA THR A 129 27.76 21.46 -27.92
C THR A 129 26.42 20.81 -28.21
N ILE A 130 25.53 21.52 -28.90
CA ILE A 130 24.22 21.00 -29.31
C ILE A 130 24.03 21.13 -30.83
N ASP A 131 23.28 20.21 -31.42
CA ASP A 131 22.82 20.31 -32.81
C ASP A 131 21.37 20.81 -32.82
N VAL A 132 21.15 21.97 -33.43
CA VAL A 132 19.84 22.63 -33.57
C VAL A 132 19.22 22.43 -34.96
N SER A 133 19.84 21.61 -35.84
CA SER A 133 19.36 21.34 -37.20
C SER A 133 17.95 20.75 -37.27
N LYS A 134 17.51 20.09 -36.20
CA LYS A 134 16.16 19.55 -36.02
C LYS A 134 15.31 20.36 -35.04
N GLY A 135 15.64 21.63 -34.85
CA GLY A 135 15.00 22.49 -33.87
C GLY A 135 15.26 22.05 -32.42
N MET A 136 14.33 22.37 -31.53
CA MET A 136 14.47 22.14 -30.09
C MET A 136 14.61 20.65 -29.73
N ASP A 137 13.92 19.76 -30.45
CA ASP A 137 14.03 18.32 -30.23
C ASP A 137 15.45 17.81 -30.56
N GLY A 138 16.09 18.39 -31.59
CA GLY A 138 17.50 18.13 -31.92
C GLY A 138 18.45 18.56 -30.81
N ALA A 139 18.20 19.71 -30.20
CA ALA A 139 18.99 20.22 -29.09
C ALA A 139 18.89 19.31 -27.86
N ILE A 140 17.65 18.93 -27.48
CA ILE A 140 17.39 18.00 -26.37
C ILE A 140 18.05 16.64 -26.63
N ALA A 141 17.92 16.11 -27.86
CA ALA A 141 18.54 14.84 -28.24
C ALA A 141 20.07 14.90 -28.18
N SER A 142 20.66 16.04 -28.57
CA SER A 142 22.12 16.26 -28.50
C SER A 142 22.64 16.25 -27.07
N LEU A 143 21.92 16.87 -26.14
CA LEU A 143 22.25 16.86 -24.71
C LEU A 143 22.07 15.46 -24.11
N THR A 144 20.94 14.80 -24.39
CA THR A 144 20.62 13.47 -23.87
C THR A 144 21.58 12.40 -24.38
N GLY A 145 22.02 12.51 -25.64
CA GLY A 145 22.99 11.60 -26.27
C GLY A 145 24.46 11.96 -26.02
N ASN A 146 24.74 13.05 -25.29
CA ASN A 146 26.12 13.49 -25.05
C ASN A 146 26.84 12.51 -24.11
N GLU A 147 27.98 11.96 -24.53
CA GLU A 147 28.78 11.03 -23.72
C GLU A 147 29.21 11.65 -22.38
N LYS A 148 29.51 12.95 -22.37
CA LYS A 148 29.89 13.65 -21.15
C LYS A 148 28.72 13.91 -20.22
N LEU A 149 27.47 13.67 -20.61
CA LEU A 149 26.29 13.88 -19.76
C LEU A 149 25.63 12.56 -19.35
N GLN A 150 26.24 11.41 -19.70
CA GLN A 150 25.75 10.10 -19.28
C GLN A 150 25.98 9.83 -17.78
N PRO A 151 25.12 9.01 -17.14
CA PRO A 151 25.29 8.63 -15.73
C PRO A 151 26.62 7.90 -15.51
N SER A 152 27.29 8.19 -14.40
CA SER A 152 28.52 7.51 -14.01
C SER A 152 28.23 6.09 -13.51
N LYS A 153 29.21 5.19 -13.68
CA LYS A 153 29.22 3.86 -13.06
C LYS A 153 29.41 3.90 -11.54
N ASP A 154 30.04 4.96 -11.05
CA ASP A 154 30.20 5.22 -9.63
C ASP A 154 29.38 6.45 -9.26
N GLN A 155 28.33 6.24 -8.45
CA GLN A 155 27.41 7.23 -7.91
C GLN A 155 27.43 7.24 -6.37
N SER A 156 28.48 6.70 -5.76
CA SER A 156 28.56 6.44 -4.31
C SER A 156 28.49 7.68 -3.41
N THR A 157 28.79 8.87 -3.93
CA THR A 157 28.75 10.13 -3.18
C THR A 157 27.67 11.06 -3.71
N THR A 158 27.24 12.01 -2.90
CA THR A 158 26.24 13.02 -3.29
C THR A 158 26.65 13.74 -4.57
N GLU A 159 27.90 14.16 -4.70
CA GLU A 159 28.40 14.83 -5.90
C GLU A 159 28.34 13.92 -7.13
N LYS A 160 28.76 12.66 -6.99
CA LYS A 160 28.76 11.69 -8.10
C LYS A 160 27.35 11.32 -8.55
N HIS A 161 26.40 11.26 -7.61
CA HIS A 161 25.00 11.03 -7.90
C HIS A 161 24.38 12.23 -8.64
N ILE A 162 24.58 13.44 -8.11
CA ILE A 162 24.10 14.70 -8.73
C ILE A 162 24.62 14.84 -10.16
N VAL A 163 25.91 14.61 -10.41
CA VAL A 163 26.48 14.74 -11.77
C VAL A 163 26.01 13.66 -12.74
N SER A 164 25.37 12.60 -12.24
CA SER A 164 24.81 11.52 -13.05
C SER A 164 23.34 11.77 -13.42
N ASP A 165 22.67 12.74 -12.80
CA ASP A 165 21.28 13.08 -13.05
C ASP A 165 21.15 14.27 -14.00
N LEU A 166 21.08 13.98 -15.31
CA LEU A 166 20.88 15.01 -16.32
C LEU A 166 19.45 15.53 -16.26
N LEU A 167 19.31 16.84 -16.04
CA LEU A 167 18.06 17.55 -16.22
C LEU A 167 18.11 18.43 -17.45
N ILE A 168 16.99 18.54 -18.17
CA ILE A 168 16.83 19.48 -19.29
C ILE A 168 15.55 20.28 -19.10
N ALA A 169 15.61 21.57 -19.40
CA ALA A 169 14.48 22.47 -19.49
C ALA A 169 14.55 23.27 -20.80
N THR A 170 13.40 23.65 -21.32
CA THR A 170 13.29 24.60 -22.42
C THR A 170 12.33 25.72 -22.02
N GLY A 171 12.45 26.87 -22.66
CA GLY A 171 11.56 27.99 -22.37
C GLY A 171 11.69 29.17 -23.31
N VAL A 172 10.67 30.02 -23.26
CA VAL A 172 10.64 31.33 -23.93
C VAL A 172 10.34 32.37 -22.84
N PRO A 173 11.04 33.52 -22.81
CA PRO A 173 10.81 34.53 -21.78
C PRO A 173 9.38 35.10 -21.84
N ALA A 174 8.73 35.22 -20.68
CA ALA A 174 7.45 35.89 -20.55
C ALA A 174 7.65 37.42 -20.49
N ILE A 175 6.94 38.13 -21.37
CA ILE A 175 7.09 39.58 -21.62
C ILE A 175 5.94 40.43 -21.06
N ASP A 176 4.91 39.81 -20.48
CA ASP A 176 3.69 40.45 -19.96
C ASP A 176 3.73 40.70 -18.43
N ASN A 177 4.84 40.39 -17.77
CA ASN A 177 4.97 40.52 -16.33
C ASN A 177 5.29 41.96 -15.88
N SER A 178 4.50 42.48 -14.94
CA SER A 178 4.70 43.78 -14.30
C SER A 178 6.01 43.89 -13.49
N SER A 179 6.69 42.76 -13.25
CA SER A 179 7.94 42.65 -12.47
C SER A 179 9.20 42.51 -13.34
N GLY A 180 9.09 42.65 -14.67
CA GLY A 180 10.19 42.47 -15.62
C GLY A 180 10.08 41.17 -16.43
N ILE A 181 10.99 40.99 -17.41
CA ILE A 181 11.02 39.81 -18.27
C ILE A 181 11.57 38.61 -17.48
N ILE A 182 10.85 37.49 -17.48
CA ILE A 182 11.24 36.27 -16.74
C ILE A 182 11.25 35.07 -17.67
N LEU A 183 12.36 34.31 -17.67
CA LEU A 183 12.42 32.97 -18.24
C LEU A 183 12.24 31.94 -17.11
N SER A 184 11.11 31.26 -17.13
CA SER A 184 10.81 30.17 -16.20
C SER A 184 11.19 28.84 -16.84
N LEU A 185 12.14 28.12 -16.23
CA LEU A 185 12.62 26.83 -16.67
C LEU A 185 12.04 25.72 -15.79
N GLN A 186 11.38 24.75 -16.40
CA GLN A 186 10.90 23.55 -15.71
C GLN A 186 11.76 22.36 -16.11
N PHE A 187 12.73 22.03 -15.26
CA PHE A 187 13.64 20.92 -15.48
C PHE A 187 12.96 19.56 -15.34
N GLN A 188 13.28 18.66 -16.25
CA GLN A 188 12.83 17.27 -16.26
C GLN A 188 14.05 16.34 -16.22
N HIS A 189 13.98 15.30 -15.39
CA HIS A 189 14.96 14.21 -15.40
C HIS A 189 14.98 13.49 -16.75
N GLN A 190 16.16 13.35 -17.35
CA GLN A 190 16.37 12.68 -18.64
C GLN A 190 16.68 11.18 -18.51
N PHE A 191 16.83 10.70 -17.28
CA PHE A 191 17.16 9.33 -16.94
C PHE A 191 16.13 8.70 -15.99
N ALA A 192 16.25 7.40 -15.74
CA ALA A 192 15.41 6.68 -14.79
C ALA A 192 16.13 6.53 -13.43
N LEU A 193 15.37 6.54 -12.35
CA LEU A 193 15.85 6.29 -11.00
C LEU A 193 15.53 4.86 -10.59
N LEU A 194 16.54 4.10 -10.19
CA LEU A 194 16.37 2.82 -9.49
C LEU A 194 16.58 3.04 -8.00
N VAL A 195 15.70 2.47 -7.17
CA VAL A 195 15.84 2.46 -5.71
C VAL A 195 15.87 1.01 -5.25
N LEU A 196 16.96 0.56 -4.64
CA LEU A 196 17.05 -0.74 -4.00
C LEU A 196 16.69 -0.61 -2.52
N GLN A 197 15.73 -1.41 -2.08
CA GLN A 197 15.40 -1.62 -0.67
C GLN A 197 15.64 -3.10 -0.33
N PRO A 198 16.81 -3.47 0.21
CA PRO A 198 17.09 -4.83 0.66
C PRO A 198 16.08 -5.27 1.73
N GLN A 199 15.55 -6.50 1.63
CA GLN A 199 14.57 -7.04 2.57
C GLN A 199 15.07 -8.35 3.15
N VAL A 200 14.73 -8.65 4.40
CA VAL A 200 15.17 -9.87 5.06
C VAL A 200 14.18 -10.32 6.13
N TYR A 201 14.07 -11.64 6.32
CA TYR A 201 13.29 -12.21 7.42
C TYR A 201 14.10 -12.19 8.71
N VAL A 202 13.64 -11.46 9.71
CA VAL A 202 14.25 -11.36 11.05
C VAL A 202 13.36 -11.98 12.10
N GLY A 203 13.95 -12.40 13.22
CA GLY A 203 13.16 -12.84 14.38
C GLY A 203 12.26 -11.74 14.92
N CYS A 204 11.28 -12.11 15.73
CA CYS A 204 10.40 -11.15 16.40
C CYS A 204 10.26 -11.47 17.89
N PHE A 205 10.10 -10.43 18.69
CA PHE A 205 9.80 -10.53 20.12
C PHE A 205 8.54 -9.73 20.45
N ALA A 206 7.81 -10.18 21.47
CA ALA A 206 6.56 -9.55 21.88
C ALA A 206 6.84 -8.26 22.67
N PRO A 207 5.95 -7.25 22.60
CA PRO A 207 6.03 -6.09 23.47
C PRO A 207 6.00 -6.48 24.95
N GLU A 208 6.48 -5.59 25.81
CA GLU A 208 6.38 -5.80 27.25
C GLU A 208 4.91 -6.01 27.68
N LYS A 209 4.65 -7.05 28.51
CA LYS A 209 3.32 -7.39 29.04
C LYS A 209 2.27 -7.75 27.96
N ALA A 210 2.69 -8.25 26.81
CA ALA A 210 1.78 -8.61 25.72
C ALA A 210 0.88 -9.84 25.97
N GLY A 211 1.15 -10.63 27.02
CA GLY A 211 0.38 -11.85 27.32
C GLY A 211 0.72 -13.05 26.42
N PHE A 212 1.70 -12.92 25.53
CA PHE A 212 2.21 -13.99 24.66
C PHE A 212 3.71 -13.84 24.40
N VAL A 213 4.31 -14.89 23.85
CA VAL A 213 5.65 -14.83 23.23
C VAL A 213 5.57 -15.30 21.78
N TYR A 214 6.61 -15.03 20.99
CA TYR A 214 6.67 -15.60 19.64
C TYR A 214 7.08 -17.07 19.68
N HIS A 215 6.41 -17.88 18.86
CA HIS A 215 6.72 -19.28 18.64
C HIS A 215 8.09 -19.41 17.96
N MET A 216 8.74 -20.55 18.14
CA MET A 216 10.06 -20.80 17.55
C MET A 216 10.04 -20.62 16.03
N GLU A 217 11.17 -20.18 15.47
CA GLU A 217 11.33 -19.85 14.04
C GLU A 217 10.34 -18.81 13.47
N SER A 218 9.61 -18.08 14.33
CA SER A 218 8.80 -16.93 13.91
C SER A 218 9.69 -15.85 13.31
N ARG A 219 9.47 -15.55 12.02
CA ARG A 219 10.19 -14.48 11.31
C ARG A 219 9.26 -13.62 10.50
N VAL A 220 9.57 -12.34 10.42
CA VAL A 220 8.82 -11.36 9.64
C VAL A 220 9.73 -10.58 8.71
N LEU A 221 9.16 -10.14 7.60
CA LEU A 221 9.89 -9.38 6.60
C LEU A 221 10.16 -7.96 7.13
N GLY A 222 11.44 -7.60 7.21
CA GLY A 222 11.92 -6.28 7.54
C GLY A 222 12.86 -5.75 6.45
N THR A 223 13.28 -4.49 6.58
CA THR A 223 14.34 -3.94 5.73
C THR A 223 15.69 -4.37 6.27
N ASP A 224 16.57 -4.83 5.39
CA ASP A 224 17.90 -5.29 5.76
C ASP A 224 18.85 -4.10 5.95
N SER A 225 18.91 -3.60 7.18
CA SER A 225 19.72 -2.43 7.54
C SER A 225 21.23 -2.65 7.57
N VAL A 226 21.69 -3.90 7.41
CA VAL A 226 23.11 -4.25 7.42
C VAL A 226 23.64 -4.61 6.02
N ALA A 227 22.81 -4.44 4.99
CA ALA A 227 23.23 -4.59 3.60
C ALA A 227 24.34 -3.58 3.27
N ILE A 228 25.42 -4.05 2.65
CA ILE A 228 26.59 -3.26 2.25
C ILE A 228 27.13 -3.73 0.89
N ASN A 229 28.15 -3.05 0.36
CA ASN A 229 28.81 -3.42 -0.90
C ASN A 229 27.81 -3.60 -2.05
N VAL A 230 26.84 -2.68 -2.15
CA VAL A 230 25.76 -2.77 -3.13
C VAL A 230 26.27 -2.46 -4.52
N SER A 231 25.85 -3.27 -5.49
CA SER A 231 25.88 -2.96 -6.91
C SER A 231 24.47 -3.04 -7.46
N LEU A 232 24.00 -1.94 -8.07
CA LEU A 232 22.66 -1.81 -8.63
C LEU A 232 22.76 -1.55 -10.13
N ASN A 233 22.37 -2.53 -10.94
CA ASN A 233 22.49 -2.50 -12.40
C ASN A 233 23.93 -2.24 -12.90
N GLY A 234 24.92 -2.79 -12.20
CA GLY A 234 26.34 -2.56 -12.49
C GLY A 234 26.85 -1.16 -12.13
N ILE A 235 26.10 -0.43 -11.31
CA ILE A 235 26.48 0.88 -10.75
C ILE A 235 26.79 0.70 -9.26
N THR A 236 27.80 1.40 -8.76
CA THR A 236 27.98 1.61 -7.31
C THR A 236 27.01 2.73 -6.89
N PRO A 237 25.90 2.40 -6.20
CA PRO A 237 24.81 3.33 -5.99
C PRO A 237 25.12 4.33 -4.88
N TYR A 238 24.36 5.43 -4.87
CA TYR A 238 24.29 6.34 -3.74
C TYR A 238 23.53 5.68 -2.59
N GLN A 239 24.04 5.81 -1.37
CA GLN A 239 23.33 5.36 -0.18
C GLN A 239 22.47 6.52 0.35
N ILE A 240 21.14 6.34 0.29
CA ILE A 240 20.20 7.35 0.78
C ILE A 240 20.23 7.38 2.31
N ASP A 241 20.12 6.19 2.90
CA ASP A 241 20.16 5.93 4.34
C ASP A 241 20.61 4.46 4.57
N SER A 242 20.52 3.95 5.80
CA SER A 242 20.86 2.56 6.11
C SER A 242 19.90 1.53 5.50
N LEU A 243 18.81 1.96 4.88
CA LEU A 243 17.69 1.12 4.42
C LEU A 243 17.54 1.11 2.89
N LYS A 244 18.09 2.11 2.19
CA LYS A 244 17.90 2.31 0.75
C LYS A 244 19.15 2.79 0.02
N TYR A 245 19.23 2.37 -1.23
CA TYR A 245 20.25 2.78 -2.19
C TYR A 245 19.59 3.24 -3.47
N CYS A 246 20.17 4.19 -4.20
CA CYS A 246 19.67 4.58 -5.51
C CYS A 246 20.75 4.74 -6.58
N ALA A 247 20.33 4.58 -7.83
CA ALA A 247 21.18 4.77 -9.00
C ALA A 247 20.37 5.37 -10.15
N ILE A 248 20.97 6.34 -10.83
CA ILE A 248 20.46 6.89 -12.08
C ILE A 248 20.96 6.01 -13.23
N VAL A 249 20.04 5.58 -14.10
CA VAL A 249 20.32 4.72 -15.26
C VAL A 249 19.72 5.30 -16.53
N PRO A 250 20.36 5.10 -17.69
CA PRO A 250 19.77 5.48 -18.98
C PRO A 250 18.42 4.76 -19.21
N PRO A 251 17.45 5.42 -19.88
CA PRO A 251 16.26 4.77 -20.39
C PRO A 251 16.63 3.60 -21.30
N GLN A 252 15.91 2.49 -21.13
CA GLN A 252 16.22 1.26 -21.85
C GLN A 252 14.95 0.42 -22.00
N ALA A 253 14.63 0.04 -23.24
CA ALA A 253 13.60 -0.96 -23.52
C ALA A 253 14.14 -2.37 -23.24
N ASN A 254 13.27 -3.25 -22.74
CA ASN A 254 13.61 -4.64 -22.42
C ASN A 254 14.84 -4.78 -21.50
N ALA A 255 15.01 -3.83 -20.57
CA ALA A 255 16.03 -3.87 -19.55
C ALA A 255 15.74 -5.01 -18.56
N ARG A 256 16.79 -5.55 -17.96
CA ARG A 256 16.67 -6.50 -16.86
C ARG A 256 17.54 -6.00 -15.72
N VAL A 257 16.90 -5.44 -14.68
CA VAL A 257 17.64 -4.89 -13.55
C VAL A 257 18.30 -6.04 -12.79
N THR A 258 19.62 -5.97 -12.67
CA THR A 258 20.44 -6.96 -11.96
C THR A 258 21.26 -6.29 -10.88
N GLY A 259 21.78 -7.05 -9.93
CA GLY A 259 22.67 -6.48 -8.95
C GLY A 259 23.05 -7.47 -7.86
N ASN A 260 23.75 -6.95 -6.87
CA ASN A 260 24.12 -7.72 -5.70
C ASN A 260 24.33 -6.80 -4.49
N TYR A 261 24.28 -7.38 -3.30
CA TYR A 261 24.71 -6.77 -2.06
C TYR A 261 25.31 -7.84 -1.15
N THR A 262 26.07 -7.43 -0.15
CA THR A 262 26.53 -8.32 0.92
C THR A 262 25.69 -8.04 2.16
N THR A 263 25.26 -9.08 2.87
CA THR A 263 24.57 -8.97 4.16
C THR A 263 25.12 -10.03 5.13
N THR A 264 24.72 -9.98 6.39
CA THR A 264 25.09 -10.94 7.42
C THR A 264 23.97 -11.95 7.64
N ASN A 265 24.29 -13.24 7.50
CA ASN A 265 23.36 -14.33 7.80
C ASN A 265 23.09 -14.38 9.32
N GLY A 266 21.83 -14.24 9.72
CA GLY A 266 21.42 -14.22 11.12
C GLY A 266 21.60 -15.54 11.87
N ARG A 267 21.88 -16.67 11.18
CA ARG A 267 22.10 -17.97 11.85
C ARG A 267 23.53 -18.16 12.34
N ASP A 268 24.52 -17.71 11.58
CA ASP A 268 25.94 -18.04 11.78
C ASP A 268 26.86 -16.82 11.74
N ASP A 269 26.30 -15.61 11.64
CA ASP A 269 27.02 -14.34 11.57
C ASP A 269 28.02 -14.23 10.40
N THR A 270 27.88 -15.06 9.37
CA THR A 270 28.74 -14.99 8.17
C THR A 270 28.24 -13.96 7.18
N ASN A 271 29.17 -13.29 6.50
CA ASN A 271 28.83 -12.39 5.40
C ASN A 271 28.54 -13.19 4.13
N ILE A 272 27.36 -12.97 3.56
CA ILE A 272 26.90 -13.63 2.33
C ILE A 272 26.60 -12.61 1.25
N LYS A 273 26.98 -12.94 0.01
CA LYS A 273 26.66 -12.14 -1.16
C LYS A 273 25.33 -12.59 -1.76
N ILE A 274 24.36 -11.69 -1.77
CA ILE A 274 23.05 -11.89 -2.43
C ILE A 274 23.14 -11.35 -3.84
N ASN A 275 22.84 -12.18 -4.84
CA ASN A 275 22.73 -11.77 -6.23
C ASN A 275 21.26 -11.80 -6.64
N TYR A 276 20.80 -10.81 -7.39
CA TYR A 276 19.42 -10.72 -7.84
C TYR A 276 19.31 -10.31 -9.31
N SER A 277 18.20 -10.72 -9.92
CA SER A 277 17.88 -10.42 -11.31
C SER A 277 16.37 -10.33 -11.47
N GLY A 278 15.87 -9.18 -11.90
CA GLY A 278 14.45 -8.94 -12.12
C GLY A 278 13.93 -9.55 -13.43
N SER A 279 12.67 -9.27 -13.72
CA SER A 279 12.04 -9.53 -15.02
C SER A 279 12.40 -8.43 -16.03
N SER A 280 12.06 -8.66 -17.31
CA SER A 280 12.18 -7.63 -18.35
C SER A 280 11.25 -6.45 -18.05
N ILE A 281 11.78 -5.23 -18.19
CA ILE A 281 11.06 -3.97 -17.95
C ILE A 281 11.53 -2.89 -18.93
N THR A 282 10.69 -1.89 -19.19
CA THR A 282 11.10 -0.67 -19.88
C THR A 282 11.40 0.41 -18.85
N LEU A 283 12.65 0.86 -18.81
CA LEU A 283 13.10 2.00 -18.03
C LEU A 283 12.83 3.29 -18.81
N VAL A 284 12.03 4.18 -18.23
CA VAL A 284 11.56 5.41 -18.86
C VAL A 284 12.13 6.62 -18.12
N SER A 285 12.51 7.65 -18.87
CA SER A 285 12.95 8.95 -18.35
C SER A 285 11.98 9.51 -17.31
N GLY A 286 12.51 10.05 -16.21
CA GLY A 286 11.73 10.67 -15.15
C GLY A 286 10.89 9.71 -14.31
N LYS A 287 11.07 8.39 -14.46
CA LYS A 287 10.38 7.38 -13.63
C LYS A 287 11.29 6.81 -12.55
N CYS A 288 10.69 6.52 -11.40
CA CYS A 288 11.33 5.83 -10.28
C CYS A 288 10.83 4.37 -10.18
N TYR A 289 11.77 3.44 -10.00
CA TYR A 289 11.52 2.01 -9.86
C TYR A 289 12.09 1.54 -8.52
N THR A 290 11.23 1.13 -7.58
CA THR A 290 11.66 0.55 -6.31
C THR A 290 11.75 -0.96 -6.40
N LEU A 291 12.93 -1.51 -6.08
CA LEU A 291 13.22 -2.92 -6.03
C LEU A 291 13.29 -3.38 -4.57
N LYS A 292 12.32 -4.19 -4.16
CA LYS A 292 12.36 -4.90 -2.86
C LYS A 292 12.96 -6.29 -3.08
N VAL A 293 14.21 -6.47 -2.66
CA VAL A 293 14.92 -7.74 -2.85
C VAL A 293 14.95 -8.51 -1.54
N ILE A 294 14.15 -9.58 -1.46
CA ILE A 294 14.08 -10.46 -0.29
C ILE A 294 15.29 -11.39 -0.29
N SER A 295 16.08 -11.31 0.77
CA SER A 295 17.20 -12.21 1.03
C SER A 295 16.70 -13.65 1.22
N PRO A 296 17.38 -14.65 0.63
CA PRO A 296 17.07 -16.07 0.85
C PRO A 296 17.58 -16.59 2.21
N VAL A 297 18.41 -15.82 2.92
CA VAL A 297 18.87 -16.16 4.27
C VAL A 297 18.20 -15.26 5.31
N PRO A 298 17.98 -15.74 6.54
CA PRO A 298 17.47 -14.89 7.60
C PRO A 298 18.48 -13.81 7.99
N GLY A 299 17.94 -12.70 8.47
CA GLY A 299 18.70 -11.52 8.84
C GLY A 299 19.09 -11.56 10.31
N LYS A 300 20.12 -10.78 10.64
CA LYS A 300 20.58 -10.63 12.01
C LYS A 300 19.58 -9.85 12.85
N GLY A 301 19.38 -10.31 14.09
CA GLY A 301 18.61 -9.60 15.11
C GLY A 301 17.13 -9.95 15.11
N SER A 302 16.36 -9.15 15.84
CA SER A 302 14.92 -9.30 15.99
C SER A 302 14.24 -7.96 16.16
N ILE A 303 12.94 -7.90 15.85
CA ILE A 303 12.13 -6.69 15.99
C ILE A 303 10.98 -6.90 16.97
N GLU A 304 10.63 -5.85 17.70
CA GLU A 304 9.40 -5.85 18.50
C GLU A 304 8.20 -5.88 17.54
N ARG A 305 7.25 -6.80 17.76
CA ARG A 305 6.05 -6.89 16.94
C ARG A 305 4.84 -7.19 17.82
N LYS A 306 3.83 -6.32 17.76
CA LYS A 306 2.53 -6.55 18.40
C LYS A 306 1.75 -7.68 17.71
N LEU A 307 0.68 -8.13 18.35
CA LEU A 307 -0.27 -9.07 17.77
C LEU A 307 -1.06 -8.43 16.62
N TYR A 308 -1.35 -9.20 15.56
CA TYR A 308 -2.22 -8.79 14.46
C TYR A 308 -3.24 -9.87 14.13
N PRO A 309 -4.42 -9.51 13.58
CA PRO A 309 -5.31 -10.47 12.96
C PRO A 309 -4.61 -11.29 11.88
N GLY A 310 -4.94 -12.58 11.82
CA GLY A 310 -4.29 -13.56 10.96
C GLY A 310 -3.08 -14.24 11.60
N ASP A 311 -2.56 -13.75 12.72
CA ASP A 311 -1.51 -14.46 13.47
C ASP A 311 -2.03 -15.80 14.00
N PHE A 312 -1.17 -16.82 13.99
CA PHE A 312 -1.51 -18.17 14.43
C PHE A 312 -1.10 -18.38 15.88
N ILE A 313 -1.96 -19.06 16.63
CA ILE A 313 -1.79 -19.30 18.05
C ILE A 313 -1.38 -20.75 18.31
N PHE A 314 -0.40 -20.90 19.18
CA PHE A 314 0.11 -22.15 19.71
C PHE A 314 -0.04 -22.12 21.23
N GLN A 315 -0.12 -23.31 21.82
CA GLN A 315 -0.26 -23.48 23.26
C GLN A 315 0.90 -24.31 23.78
N ASN A 316 1.78 -23.69 24.57
CA ASN A 316 2.89 -24.39 25.20
C ASN A 316 2.49 -24.77 26.62
N GLU A 317 2.21 -26.06 26.82
CA GLU A 317 1.74 -26.60 28.12
C GLU A 317 2.87 -26.77 29.14
N ILE A 318 4.12 -26.90 28.68
CA ILE A 318 5.30 -27.03 29.54
C ILE A 318 5.61 -25.67 30.19
N ASP A 319 5.72 -24.63 29.37
CA ASP A 319 5.99 -23.26 29.81
C ASP A 319 4.73 -22.49 30.22
N ARG A 320 3.56 -23.13 30.11
CA ARG A 320 2.23 -22.61 30.47
C ARG A 320 1.96 -21.23 29.88
N ARG A 321 2.13 -21.09 28.56
CA ARG A 321 2.01 -19.79 27.88
C ARG A 321 1.40 -19.92 26.48
N ILE A 322 0.87 -18.79 26.00
CA ILE A 322 0.46 -18.61 24.62
C ILE A 322 1.68 -18.25 23.77
N GLU A 323 1.83 -18.93 22.65
CA GLU A 323 2.85 -18.63 21.64
C GLU A 323 2.19 -18.20 20.33
N VAL A 324 2.84 -17.30 19.61
CA VAL A 324 2.29 -16.68 18.40
C VAL A 324 3.24 -16.89 17.23
N HIS A 325 2.71 -17.29 16.08
CA HIS A 325 3.43 -17.21 14.81
C HIS A 325 2.81 -16.11 13.93
N PRO A 326 3.60 -15.19 13.36
CA PRO A 326 3.07 -14.15 12.48
C PRO A 326 2.32 -14.74 11.28
N GLY A 327 1.10 -14.26 11.02
CA GLY A 327 0.29 -14.69 9.87
C GLY A 327 0.85 -14.22 8.53
N ASN A 328 1.65 -13.14 8.56
CA ASN A 328 2.44 -12.61 7.44
C ASN A 328 3.93 -12.97 7.56
N GLY A 329 4.26 -13.98 8.37
CA GLY A 329 5.62 -14.42 8.57
C GLY A 329 6.18 -15.23 7.39
N MET A 330 7.44 -15.65 7.53
CA MET A 330 8.08 -16.56 6.59
C MET A 330 7.30 -17.87 6.49
N LEU A 331 7.20 -18.40 5.27
CA LEU A 331 6.66 -19.73 5.00
C LEU A 331 7.81 -20.66 4.60
N GLU A 332 7.69 -21.92 4.98
CA GLU A 332 8.53 -23.02 4.52
C GLU A 332 8.24 -23.34 3.04
N GLU A 333 9.04 -24.22 2.44
CA GLU A 333 8.95 -24.57 1.01
C GLU A 333 7.58 -25.14 0.60
N ASP A 334 6.86 -25.75 1.53
CA ASP A 334 5.50 -26.30 1.33
C ASP A 334 4.38 -25.24 1.45
N GLY A 335 4.76 -23.97 1.65
CA GLY A 335 3.85 -22.85 1.83
C GLY A 335 3.18 -22.82 3.20
N LYS A 336 3.69 -23.54 4.20
CA LYS A 336 3.18 -23.56 5.58
C LYS A 336 4.09 -22.78 6.52
N ILE A 337 3.57 -22.39 7.67
CA ILE A 337 4.40 -21.84 8.75
C ILE A 337 5.21 -22.96 9.42
N TYR A 338 6.28 -22.58 10.11
CA TYR A 338 7.02 -23.51 10.96
C TYR A 338 6.07 -24.15 12.00
N ASP A 339 6.23 -25.45 12.24
CA ASP A 339 5.45 -26.24 13.18
C ASP A 339 3.92 -26.18 13.00
N TYR A 340 3.44 -25.87 11.80
CA TYR A 340 2.04 -25.56 11.53
C TYR A 340 1.00 -26.55 12.09
N LYS A 341 1.36 -27.83 12.26
CA LYS A 341 0.45 -28.88 12.76
C LYS A 341 0.04 -28.66 14.22
N ASN A 342 0.84 -27.95 14.99
CA ASN A 342 0.59 -27.67 16.41
C ASN A 342 -0.13 -26.33 16.63
N ALA A 343 -0.41 -25.56 15.57
CA ALA A 343 -1.24 -24.37 15.67
C ALA A 343 -2.67 -24.78 16.07
N ILE A 344 -3.25 -24.06 17.03
CA ILE A 344 -4.59 -24.35 17.58
C ILE A 344 -5.65 -23.35 17.11
N GLY A 345 -5.24 -22.17 16.65
CA GLY A 345 -6.17 -21.12 16.26
C GLY A 345 -5.54 -19.98 15.49
N MET A 346 -6.38 -19.09 14.98
CA MET A 346 -6.00 -17.87 14.27
C MET A 346 -6.64 -16.67 14.94
N VAL A 347 -5.85 -15.63 15.21
CA VAL A 347 -6.34 -14.36 15.75
C VAL A 347 -7.28 -13.72 14.75
N ILE A 348 -8.52 -13.45 15.18
CA ILE A 348 -9.50 -12.73 14.37
C ILE A 348 -9.52 -11.25 14.74
N THR A 349 -9.42 -10.96 16.03
CA THR A 349 -9.47 -9.59 16.57
C THR A 349 -8.54 -9.47 17.75
N CYS A 350 -7.75 -8.41 17.79
CA CYS A 350 -6.87 -8.05 18.91
C CYS A 350 -6.85 -6.53 19.15
N ASP A 351 -7.91 -5.83 18.74
CA ASP A 351 -8.11 -4.41 19.06
C ASP A 351 -8.77 -4.32 20.44
N PRO A 352 -8.12 -3.70 21.45
CA PRO A 352 -8.69 -3.55 22.79
C PRO A 352 -10.08 -2.91 22.81
N LYS A 353 -10.40 -2.04 21.85
CA LYS A 353 -11.74 -1.42 21.76
C LYS A 353 -12.85 -2.40 21.39
N ARG A 354 -12.49 -3.55 20.83
CA ARG A 354 -13.42 -4.61 20.41
C ARG A 354 -13.53 -5.73 21.44
N MET A 355 -12.59 -5.82 22.38
CA MET A 355 -12.60 -6.77 23.50
C MET A 355 -13.62 -6.34 24.56
N THR A 356 -14.91 -6.48 24.24
CA THR A 356 -16.02 -5.89 25.02
C THR A 356 -16.90 -6.92 25.74
N ASP A 357 -16.67 -8.22 25.55
CA ASP A 357 -17.36 -9.27 26.32
C ASP A 357 -17.01 -9.13 27.81
N LYS A 358 -18.02 -8.78 28.60
CA LYS A 358 -17.85 -8.49 30.03
C LYS A 358 -17.29 -9.68 30.80
N LYS A 359 -17.75 -10.91 30.54
CA LYS A 359 -17.31 -12.11 31.27
C LYS A 359 -15.87 -12.51 30.90
N CYS A 360 -15.43 -12.25 29.65
CA CYS A 360 -14.01 -12.40 29.30
C CYS A 360 -13.15 -11.37 30.05
N ASN A 361 -13.57 -10.11 30.04
CA ASN A 361 -12.82 -9.02 30.65
C ASN A 361 -12.71 -9.15 32.17
N GLU A 362 -13.74 -9.65 32.85
CA GLU A 362 -13.72 -9.99 34.29
C GLU A 362 -12.65 -11.04 34.64
N LYS A 363 -12.21 -11.83 33.66
CA LYS A 363 -11.14 -12.84 33.78
C LYS A 363 -9.80 -12.38 33.19
N GLY A 364 -9.72 -11.17 32.66
CA GLY A 364 -8.52 -10.64 32.02
C GLY A 364 -8.26 -11.15 30.59
N TRP A 365 -9.18 -11.90 29.99
CA TRP A 365 -9.05 -12.43 28.62
C TRP A 365 -9.43 -11.38 27.58
N ASN A 366 -8.56 -10.38 27.43
CA ASN A 366 -8.84 -9.16 26.68
C ASN A 366 -7.74 -8.78 25.67
N HIS A 367 -6.84 -9.70 25.33
CA HIS A 367 -5.80 -9.51 24.32
C HIS A 367 -6.33 -9.82 22.93
N ALA A 368 -7.04 -10.94 22.75
CA ALA A 368 -7.57 -11.31 21.44
C ALA A 368 -8.73 -12.32 21.48
N TYR A 369 -9.52 -12.33 20.39
CA TYR A 369 -10.41 -13.43 20.02
C TYR A 369 -9.76 -14.29 18.94
N VAL A 370 -9.67 -15.59 19.20
CA VAL A 370 -8.98 -16.58 18.38
C VAL A 370 -9.97 -17.60 17.87
N MET A 371 -10.04 -17.78 16.55
CA MET A 371 -10.90 -18.78 15.89
C MET A 371 -10.19 -20.12 15.80
N MET A 372 -10.90 -21.21 16.11
CA MET A 372 -10.43 -22.57 15.91
C MET A 372 -10.15 -22.83 14.42
N LEU A 373 -9.05 -23.51 14.11
CA LEU A 373 -8.68 -23.77 12.72
C LEU A 373 -9.63 -24.79 12.06
N ASP A 374 -10.01 -25.83 12.80
CA ASP A 374 -10.99 -26.82 12.39
C ASP A 374 -12.41 -26.43 12.81
N SER A 375 -13.41 -26.99 12.12
CA SER A 375 -14.79 -26.98 12.61
C SER A 375 -15.05 -28.27 13.38
N LEU A 376 -15.95 -28.21 14.37
CA LEU A 376 -16.40 -29.40 15.09
C LEU A 376 -17.31 -30.25 14.20
N LYS A 377 -18.62 -30.16 14.39
CA LYS A 377 -19.64 -30.78 13.53
C LYS A 377 -20.71 -29.75 13.23
N GLU A 378 -21.67 -30.14 12.41
CA GLU A 378 -22.89 -29.35 12.24
C GLU A 378 -23.82 -29.51 13.44
N GLY A 379 -24.46 -28.41 13.83
CA GLY A 379 -25.47 -28.41 14.88
C GLY A 379 -26.45 -27.27 14.71
N ASN A 380 -27.70 -27.51 15.11
CA ASN A 380 -28.73 -26.49 15.20
C ASN A 380 -28.54 -25.61 16.44
N TRP A 381 -29.06 -24.40 16.35
CA TRP A 381 -28.92 -23.37 17.38
C TRP A 381 -29.90 -23.59 18.54
N GLY A 382 -31.16 -23.92 18.23
CA GLY A 382 -32.24 -24.01 19.20
C GLY A 382 -33.58 -24.44 18.57
N PRO A 383 -34.64 -24.59 19.38
CA PRO A 383 -36.01 -24.72 18.87
C PRO A 383 -36.53 -23.39 18.29
N VAL A 384 -37.59 -23.45 17.48
CA VAL A 384 -38.37 -22.29 17.03
C VAL A 384 -39.40 -21.86 18.08
N ASP A 385 -40.03 -20.70 17.90
CA ASP A 385 -40.99 -20.14 18.84
C ASP A 385 -40.46 -19.92 20.28
N LEU A 386 -39.14 -19.82 20.45
CA LEU A 386 -38.49 -19.63 21.75
C LEU A 386 -37.52 -18.44 21.72
N ILE A 387 -37.63 -17.54 22.70
CA ILE A 387 -36.61 -16.51 22.98
C ILE A 387 -35.78 -16.98 24.17
N GLU A 388 -34.48 -17.15 23.96
CA GLU A 388 -33.56 -17.51 25.03
C GLU A 388 -33.38 -16.35 26.00
N VAL A 389 -33.63 -16.63 27.28
CA VAL A 389 -33.54 -15.62 28.34
C VAL A 389 -32.08 -15.23 28.55
N GLY A 390 -31.82 -13.92 28.67
CA GLY A 390 -30.48 -13.39 28.90
C GLY A 390 -29.58 -13.34 27.65
N ILE A 391 -30.12 -13.65 26.46
CA ILE A 391 -29.44 -13.46 25.18
C ILE A 391 -30.24 -12.46 24.35
N ASP A 392 -29.62 -11.32 24.03
CA ASP A 392 -30.29 -10.22 23.34
C ASP A 392 -30.78 -10.64 21.95
N THR A 393 -32.01 -10.26 21.62
CA THR A 393 -32.53 -10.34 20.25
C THR A 393 -32.01 -9.18 19.40
N ILE A 394 -31.40 -9.50 18.27
CA ILE A 394 -30.90 -8.52 17.31
C ILE A 394 -31.59 -8.77 15.97
N SER A 395 -32.74 -8.14 15.71
CA SER A 395 -33.44 -8.27 14.42
C SER A 395 -33.05 -7.14 13.46
N ILE A 396 -33.11 -7.38 12.14
CA ILE A 396 -32.91 -6.31 11.15
C ILE A 396 -33.95 -5.19 11.27
N ALA A 397 -35.17 -5.49 11.75
CA ALA A 397 -36.18 -4.46 11.99
C ALA A 397 -35.70 -3.42 13.03
N ASP A 398 -34.96 -3.86 14.04
CA ASP A 398 -34.38 -2.98 15.07
C ASP A 398 -33.20 -2.15 14.53
N VAL A 399 -32.52 -2.64 13.50
CA VAL A 399 -31.31 -2.04 12.89
C VAL A 399 -31.65 -1.03 11.79
N LYS A 400 -32.78 -1.19 11.10
CA LYS A 400 -33.17 -0.41 9.91
C LYS A 400 -33.49 1.07 10.17
N SER A 401 -33.76 1.48 11.41
CA SER A 401 -34.18 2.87 11.70
C SER A 401 -33.08 3.93 11.49
N LYS A 402 -31.80 3.54 11.33
CA LYS A 402 -30.67 4.50 11.28
C LYS A 402 -29.52 4.17 10.31
N HIS A 403 -29.62 3.13 9.46
CA HIS A 403 -28.44 2.55 8.77
C HIS A 403 -27.28 2.24 9.74
N ASP A 404 -27.60 1.93 10.99
CA ASP A 404 -26.64 1.77 12.07
C ASP A 404 -26.51 0.28 12.42
N PHE A 405 -25.50 -0.37 11.83
CA PHE A 405 -25.18 -1.77 12.08
C PHE A 405 -24.46 -2.00 13.42
N SER A 406 -24.39 -0.99 14.30
CA SER A 406 -23.68 -1.06 15.58
C SER A 406 -24.12 -2.22 16.47
N ARG A 407 -25.41 -2.57 16.52
CA ARG A 407 -25.88 -3.72 17.32
C ARG A 407 -25.32 -5.05 16.83
N ILE A 408 -25.18 -5.22 15.52
CA ILE A 408 -24.60 -6.44 14.91
C ILE A 408 -23.09 -6.41 15.12
N LYS A 409 -22.44 -5.33 14.67
CA LYS A 409 -20.98 -5.17 14.72
C LYS A 409 -20.45 -5.26 16.15
N ASN A 410 -21.10 -4.60 17.10
CA ASN A 410 -20.61 -4.49 18.48
C ASN A 410 -21.10 -5.61 19.40
N ASN A 411 -21.91 -6.55 18.90
CA ASN A 411 -22.18 -7.74 19.68
C ASN A 411 -20.95 -8.66 19.66
N MET A 412 -20.06 -8.47 20.63
CA MET A 412 -18.83 -9.25 20.83
C MET A 412 -19.00 -10.29 21.95
N ASN A 413 -20.23 -10.57 22.37
CA ASN A 413 -20.54 -11.30 23.60
C ASN A 413 -20.53 -12.83 23.44
N GLY A 414 -19.73 -13.38 22.52
CA GLY A 414 -19.84 -14.80 22.17
C GLY A 414 -19.57 -15.75 23.34
N TYR A 415 -18.67 -15.37 24.25
CA TYR A 415 -18.41 -16.15 25.46
C TYR A 415 -19.57 -16.03 26.44
N SER A 416 -20.04 -14.80 26.70
CA SER A 416 -21.17 -14.54 27.58
C SER A 416 -22.47 -15.20 27.13
N GLU A 417 -22.80 -15.14 25.84
CA GLU A 417 -23.96 -15.78 25.22
C GLU A 417 -23.87 -17.30 25.27
N THR A 418 -22.69 -17.87 24.99
CA THR A 418 -22.46 -19.31 25.10
C THR A 418 -22.67 -19.79 26.53
N LEU A 419 -22.11 -19.10 27.53
CA LEU A 419 -22.31 -19.44 28.93
C LEU A 419 -23.79 -19.34 29.34
N GLN A 420 -24.50 -18.31 28.87
CA GLN A 420 -25.91 -18.13 29.18
C GLN A 420 -26.75 -19.27 28.60
N MET A 421 -26.50 -19.66 27.35
CA MET A 421 -27.18 -20.80 26.72
C MET A 421 -26.94 -22.10 27.49
N LEU A 422 -25.70 -22.35 27.93
CA LEU A 422 -25.38 -23.54 28.72
C LEU A 422 -26.11 -23.56 30.08
N ALA A 423 -26.32 -22.39 30.69
CA ALA A 423 -27.05 -22.25 31.95
C ALA A 423 -28.57 -22.41 31.75
N ASN A 424 -29.14 -21.86 30.67
CA ASN A 424 -30.57 -21.98 30.37
C ASN A 424 -31.01 -23.44 30.21
N HIS A 425 -30.11 -24.30 29.73
CA HIS A 425 -30.35 -25.72 29.45
C HIS A 425 -29.61 -26.66 30.42
N GLU A 426 -29.26 -26.18 31.61
CA GLU A 426 -28.62 -27.01 32.63
C GLU A 426 -29.60 -28.10 33.13
N GLY A 427 -29.18 -29.37 33.03
CA GLY A 427 -30.01 -30.51 33.43
C GLY A 427 -31.08 -30.91 32.40
N ASP A 428 -31.23 -30.17 31.30
CA ASP A 428 -32.15 -30.54 30.22
C ASP A 428 -31.59 -31.67 29.35
N ALA A 429 -32.30 -32.80 29.31
CA ALA A 429 -31.93 -33.95 28.50
C ALA A 429 -32.06 -33.68 27.00
N SER A 430 -32.93 -32.77 26.56
CA SER A 430 -33.12 -32.45 25.13
C SER A 430 -32.04 -31.52 24.58
N PHE A 431 -31.21 -30.90 25.43
CA PHE A 431 -30.15 -29.98 25.02
C PHE A 431 -29.20 -30.58 23.98
N VAL A 432 -28.96 -31.90 24.03
CA VAL A 432 -28.15 -32.64 23.06
C VAL A 432 -28.68 -32.53 21.63
N SER A 433 -30.01 -32.52 21.44
CA SER A 433 -30.67 -32.44 20.14
C SER A 433 -31.12 -31.02 19.81
N ASP A 434 -31.64 -30.29 20.79
CA ASP A 434 -32.39 -29.05 20.54
C ASP A 434 -31.46 -27.86 20.36
N CYS A 435 -30.30 -27.88 21.03
CA CYS A 435 -29.28 -26.83 20.95
C CYS A 435 -27.90 -27.45 20.62
N ARG A 436 -27.88 -28.34 19.62
CA ARG A 436 -26.72 -29.19 19.28
C ARG A 436 -25.42 -28.39 19.11
N ALA A 437 -25.48 -27.18 18.55
CA ALA A 437 -24.32 -26.33 18.34
C ALA A 437 -23.58 -26.00 19.65
N PHE A 438 -24.31 -25.64 20.69
CA PHE A 438 -23.76 -25.33 22.02
C PHE A 438 -23.36 -26.60 22.77
N TYR A 439 -24.12 -27.69 22.61
CA TYR A 439 -23.76 -28.98 23.17
C TYR A 439 -22.45 -29.54 22.58
N LEU A 440 -22.17 -29.31 21.29
CA LEU A 440 -20.88 -29.64 20.67
C LEU A 440 -19.72 -28.92 21.36
N VAL A 441 -19.87 -27.62 21.61
CA VAL A 441 -18.87 -26.80 22.32
C VAL A 441 -18.66 -27.31 23.75
N LYS A 442 -19.74 -27.56 24.50
CA LYS A 442 -19.69 -28.13 25.86
C LYS A 442 -18.92 -29.45 25.88
N THR A 443 -19.26 -30.36 24.97
CA THR A 443 -18.63 -31.68 24.87
C THR A 443 -17.14 -31.55 24.54
N TYR A 444 -16.81 -30.67 23.58
CA TYR A 444 -15.42 -30.44 23.19
C TYR A 444 -14.58 -29.91 24.36
N ASN A 445 -15.08 -28.92 25.11
CA ASN A 445 -14.40 -28.39 26.28
C ASN A 445 -14.23 -29.41 27.41
N ASN A 446 -15.18 -30.34 27.59
CA ASN A 446 -15.06 -31.40 28.58
C ASN A 446 -13.91 -32.37 28.24
N SER A 447 -13.71 -32.65 26.95
CA SER A 447 -12.62 -33.51 26.46
C SER A 447 -11.29 -32.77 26.28
N ASN A 448 -11.33 -31.45 26.06
CA ASN A 448 -10.18 -30.60 25.77
C ASN A 448 -10.18 -29.41 26.73
N LYS A 449 -9.91 -29.69 28.01
CA LYS A 449 -9.84 -28.66 29.05
C LYS A 449 -8.70 -27.69 28.75
N VAL A 450 -8.86 -26.44 29.18
CA VAL A 450 -7.75 -25.48 29.21
C VAL A 450 -6.70 -26.02 30.18
N PRO A 451 -5.44 -26.22 29.76
CA PRO A 451 -4.40 -26.66 30.69
C PRO A 451 -4.15 -25.66 31.81
N ASP A 452 -3.79 -26.18 32.97
CA ASP A 452 -3.55 -25.38 34.16
C ASP A 452 -2.43 -24.35 33.94
N GLY A 453 -2.71 -23.10 34.31
CA GLY A 453 -1.78 -21.98 34.18
C GLY A 453 -1.76 -21.30 32.81
N ILE A 454 -2.60 -21.72 31.87
CA ILE A 454 -2.77 -21.02 30.58
C ILE A 454 -3.96 -20.06 30.69
N GLU A 455 -3.66 -18.77 30.59
CA GLU A 455 -4.63 -17.68 30.76
C GLU A 455 -5.48 -17.46 29.50
N ARG A 456 -6.46 -18.34 29.28
CA ARG A 456 -7.47 -18.17 28.23
C ARG A 456 -8.83 -18.72 28.63
N SER A 457 -9.87 -18.29 27.93
CA SER A 457 -11.20 -18.86 28.03
C SER A 457 -11.25 -20.30 27.50
N PRO A 458 -12.22 -21.13 27.96
CA PRO A 458 -12.68 -22.27 27.18
C PRO A 458 -13.17 -21.85 25.80
N TRP A 459 -13.32 -22.81 24.89
CA TRP A 459 -13.91 -22.53 23.58
C TRP A 459 -15.39 -22.13 23.72
N PHE A 460 -15.84 -21.19 22.91
CA PHE A 460 -17.22 -20.70 22.88
C PHE A 460 -17.70 -20.51 21.43
N LEU A 461 -19.02 -20.45 21.23
CA LEU A 461 -19.57 -20.16 19.91
C LEU A 461 -19.48 -18.64 19.67
N PRO A 462 -18.86 -18.16 18.59
CA PRO A 462 -18.66 -16.73 18.37
C PRO A 462 -19.99 -16.00 18.13
N SER A 463 -20.05 -14.78 18.62
CA SER A 463 -21.13 -13.81 18.37
C SER A 463 -21.03 -13.21 16.97
N ILE A 464 -22.08 -12.51 16.53
CA ILE A 464 -22.16 -12.02 15.16
C ILE A 464 -21.16 -10.90 14.88
N GLY A 465 -20.78 -10.12 15.90
CA GLY A 465 -19.71 -9.13 15.80
C GLY A 465 -18.33 -9.77 15.64
N GLN A 466 -18.09 -10.95 16.22
CA GLN A 466 -16.83 -11.68 16.02
C GLN A 466 -16.72 -12.25 14.60
N TRP A 467 -17.83 -12.69 14.00
CA TRP A 467 -17.87 -13.03 12.57
C TRP A 467 -17.73 -11.80 11.66
N PHE A 468 -18.34 -10.68 12.05
CA PHE A 468 -18.17 -9.39 11.38
C PHE A 468 -16.68 -9.01 11.31
N ASP A 469 -15.96 -9.08 12.43
CA ASP A 469 -14.54 -8.76 12.48
C ASP A 469 -13.68 -9.73 11.67
N MET A 470 -14.06 -11.00 11.53
CA MET A 470 -13.38 -11.93 10.64
C MET A 470 -13.45 -11.47 9.18
N LEU A 471 -14.62 -11.05 8.69
CA LEU A 471 -14.76 -10.50 7.34
C LEU A 471 -13.94 -9.22 7.15
N VAL A 472 -13.89 -8.36 8.16
CA VAL A 472 -13.08 -7.12 8.11
C VAL A 472 -11.59 -7.44 8.10
N ASN A 473 -11.12 -8.19 9.10
CA ASN A 473 -9.70 -8.30 9.42
C ASN A 473 -8.98 -9.36 8.58
N ILE A 474 -9.67 -10.46 8.23
CA ILE A 474 -9.10 -11.54 7.44
C ILE A 474 -9.47 -11.38 5.97
N CYS A 475 -10.75 -11.13 5.67
CA CYS A 475 -11.22 -11.02 4.30
C CYS A 475 -11.13 -9.59 3.72
N GLY A 476 -10.78 -8.57 4.51
CA GLY A 476 -10.62 -7.20 4.04
C GLY A 476 -11.91 -6.55 3.54
N ARG A 477 -13.09 -7.06 3.93
CA ARG A 477 -14.41 -6.57 3.50
C ARG A 477 -15.29 -6.31 4.71
N SER A 478 -15.61 -5.03 4.95
CA SER A 478 -16.56 -4.67 6.01
C SER A 478 -18.00 -4.94 5.56
N PRO A 479 -18.81 -5.68 6.35
CA PRO A 479 -20.24 -5.82 6.11
C PRO A 479 -21.02 -4.49 6.12
N GLU A 480 -20.46 -3.39 6.65
CA GLU A 480 -21.04 -2.05 6.51
C GLU A 480 -21.13 -1.59 5.04
N ASN A 481 -20.29 -2.13 4.16
CA ASN A 481 -20.23 -1.75 2.75
C ASN A 481 -20.99 -2.71 1.83
N PHE A 482 -21.71 -3.68 2.38
CA PHE A 482 -22.48 -4.66 1.60
C PHE A 482 -23.69 -3.99 0.92
N GLN A 483 -23.91 -4.29 -0.36
CA GLN A 483 -24.83 -3.51 -1.21
C GLN A 483 -26.23 -4.14 -1.39
N HIS A 484 -26.44 -5.38 -0.95
CA HIS A 484 -27.66 -6.17 -1.25
C HIS A 484 -28.44 -6.63 -0.01
N ASN A 485 -28.40 -5.85 1.07
CA ASN A 485 -29.01 -6.21 2.36
C ASN A 485 -30.52 -6.52 2.24
N THR A 486 -30.97 -7.53 3.00
CA THR A 486 -32.35 -8.04 2.94
C THR A 486 -33.10 -7.76 4.26
N GLY A 487 -34.36 -8.20 4.34
CA GLY A 487 -35.09 -8.23 5.63
C GLY A 487 -34.51 -9.20 6.66
N ASN A 488 -33.56 -10.04 6.25
CA ASN A 488 -32.99 -11.11 7.07
C ASN A 488 -31.53 -10.86 7.44
N GLY A 489 -30.81 -9.95 6.78
CA GLY A 489 -29.39 -9.77 7.06
C GLY A 489 -28.66 -8.82 6.12
N LEU A 490 -27.35 -8.76 6.34
CA LEU A 490 -26.39 -8.05 5.51
C LEU A 490 -25.83 -9.01 4.46
N GLN A 491 -25.84 -8.64 3.19
CA GLN A 491 -25.28 -9.50 2.15
C GLN A 491 -24.68 -8.71 0.99
N ASP A 492 -23.65 -9.29 0.39
CA ASP A 492 -23.04 -8.82 -0.85
C ASP A 492 -22.94 -9.96 -1.85
N GLU A 493 -23.27 -9.67 -3.12
CA GLU A 493 -23.38 -10.62 -4.23
C GLU A 493 -22.17 -10.57 -5.19
N LYS A 494 -21.11 -9.84 -4.80
CA LYS A 494 -19.86 -9.68 -5.58
C LYS A 494 -18.63 -10.14 -4.82
N TRP A 495 -18.66 -10.14 -3.50
CA TRP A 495 -17.50 -10.48 -2.66
C TRP A 495 -17.54 -11.91 -2.10
N GLY A 496 -18.47 -12.75 -2.56
CA GLY A 496 -18.58 -14.16 -2.15
C GLY A 496 -17.25 -14.92 -2.28
N GLN A 497 -16.77 -15.12 -3.50
CA GLN A 497 -15.52 -15.86 -3.75
C GLN A 497 -14.29 -15.16 -3.17
N GLU A 498 -14.17 -13.83 -3.32
CA GLU A 498 -13.00 -13.09 -2.82
C GLU A 498 -12.81 -13.25 -1.29
N THR A 499 -13.90 -13.22 -0.53
CA THR A 499 -13.82 -13.37 0.92
C THR A 499 -13.52 -14.81 1.33
N LEU A 500 -14.07 -15.80 0.60
CA LEU A 500 -13.76 -17.21 0.79
C LEU A 500 -12.27 -17.49 0.53
N ASP A 501 -11.75 -17.07 -0.63
CA ASP A 501 -10.36 -17.27 -1.05
C ASP A 501 -9.36 -16.71 -0.03
N LYS A 502 -9.66 -15.54 0.55
CA LYS A 502 -8.80 -14.93 1.57
C LYS A 502 -8.75 -15.74 2.86
N LEU A 503 -9.89 -16.25 3.31
CA LEU A 503 -9.96 -17.10 4.50
C LEU A 503 -9.27 -18.45 4.26
N GLU A 504 -9.51 -19.07 3.10
CA GLU A 504 -8.83 -20.29 2.68
C GLU A 504 -7.33 -20.09 2.55
N GLY A 505 -6.89 -18.97 1.97
CA GLY A 505 -5.49 -18.61 1.84
C GLY A 505 -4.78 -18.54 3.19
N GLN A 506 -5.41 -17.99 4.23
CA GLN A 506 -4.84 -17.98 5.57
C GLN A 506 -4.84 -19.39 6.21
N LEU A 507 -5.96 -20.11 6.21
CA LEU A 507 -6.03 -21.46 6.76
C LEU A 507 -5.05 -22.42 6.07
N SER A 508 -4.79 -22.21 4.78
CA SER A 508 -3.86 -23.03 4.02
C SER A 508 -2.44 -22.95 4.61
N LYS A 509 -2.02 -21.83 5.20
CA LYS A 509 -0.69 -21.69 5.83
C LYS A 509 -0.49 -22.60 7.04
N VAL A 510 -1.59 -23.08 7.62
CA VAL A 510 -1.59 -24.07 8.69
C VAL A 510 -2.09 -25.45 8.27
N GLY A 511 -2.12 -25.70 6.95
CA GLY A 511 -2.53 -26.98 6.39
C GLY A 511 -4.01 -27.31 6.66
N LYS A 512 -4.85 -26.30 6.88
CA LYS A 512 -6.28 -26.43 7.15
C LYS A 512 -7.09 -25.90 5.98
N SER A 513 -8.32 -26.40 5.85
CA SER A 513 -9.26 -26.01 4.80
C SER A 513 -10.63 -25.70 5.40
N LEU A 514 -11.49 -25.05 4.60
CA LEU A 514 -12.89 -24.90 4.96
C LEU A 514 -13.64 -26.22 4.78
N PRO A 515 -14.75 -26.43 5.52
CA PRO A 515 -15.69 -27.49 5.24
C PRO A 515 -16.24 -27.41 3.81
N GLN A 516 -16.73 -28.54 3.31
CA GLN A 516 -17.37 -28.59 1.99
C GLN A 516 -18.71 -27.85 2.01
N PHE A 517 -19.06 -27.24 0.88
CA PHE A 517 -20.39 -26.71 0.66
C PHE A 517 -21.42 -27.84 0.70
N ASN A 518 -22.61 -27.54 1.22
CA ASN A 518 -23.70 -28.49 1.21
C ASN A 518 -24.30 -28.66 -0.20
N VAL A 519 -25.25 -29.59 -0.35
CA VAL A 519 -25.93 -29.88 -1.62
C VAL A 519 -26.68 -28.69 -2.24
N ASN A 520 -26.92 -27.63 -1.46
CA ASN A 520 -27.54 -26.39 -1.91
C ASN A 520 -26.51 -25.28 -2.12
N TYR A 521 -25.24 -25.63 -2.32
CA TYR A 521 -24.16 -24.69 -2.64
C TYR A 521 -23.91 -23.67 -1.53
N ARG A 522 -24.16 -24.06 -0.26
CA ARG A 522 -23.98 -23.18 0.90
C ARG A 522 -22.94 -23.71 1.89
N LEU A 523 -22.10 -22.80 2.36
CA LEU A 523 -21.19 -23.01 3.48
C LEU A 523 -21.58 -22.04 4.60
N GLY A 524 -22.09 -22.56 5.72
CA GLY A 524 -22.57 -21.73 6.83
C GLY A 524 -21.93 -22.07 8.16
N PHE A 525 -21.72 -21.04 8.98
CA PHE A 525 -21.15 -21.14 10.32
C PHE A 525 -22.10 -20.59 11.37
N SER A 526 -22.32 -21.39 12.41
CA SER A 526 -23.17 -21.04 13.55
C SER A 526 -22.62 -19.85 14.33
N CYS A 527 -23.52 -19.13 14.98
CA CYS A 527 -23.23 -17.99 15.84
C CYS A 527 -23.98 -18.11 17.16
N SER A 528 -23.47 -17.56 18.26
CA SER A 528 -24.19 -17.52 19.54
C SER A 528 -25.31 -16.48 19.58
N SER A 529 -25.29 -15.49 18.68
CA SER A 529 -26.22 -14.37 18.72
C SER A 529 -27.62 -14.73 18.25
N GLN A 530 -28.63 -14.36 19.05
CA GLN A 530 -30.04 -14.59 18.76
C GLN A 530 -30.60 -13.51 17.83
N TYR A 531 -31.33 -13.92 16.80
CA TYR A 531 -31.99 -12.98 15.89
C TYR A 531 -33.40 -12.64 16.40
N ASP A 532 -34.24 -13.67 16.55
CA ASP A 532 -35.61 -13.58 17.07
C ASP A 532 -36.04 -14.96 17.64
N LYS A 533 -37.34 -15.19 17.80
CA LYS A 533 -37.88 -16.45 18.35
C LYS A 533 -37.67 -17.66 17.44
N ASP A 534 -37.54 -17.43 16.15
CA ASP A 534 -37.46 -18.48 15.12
C ASP A 534 -36.07 -18.58 14.49
N ARG A 535 -35.26 -17.53 14.62
CA ARG A 535 -33.98 -17.38 13.92
C ARG A 535 -32.79 -17.10 14.83
N SER A 536 -31.64 -17.56 14.39
CA SER A 536 -30.31 -17.23 14.91
C SER A 536 -29.48 -16.55 13.83
N TRP A 537 -28.49 -15.75 14.23
CA TRP A 537 -27.54 -15.21 13.27
C TRP A 537 -26.58 -16.29 12.76
N MET A 538 -26.00 -16.08 11.58
CA MET A 538 -24.92 -16.89 11.05
C MET A 538 -24.10 -16.11 10.03
N LEU A 539 -22.91 -16.63 9.76
CA LEU A 539 -22.13 -16.30 8.57
C LEU A 539 -22.36 -17.36 7.49
N LEU A 540 -22.59 -16.95 6.24
CA LEU A 540 -22.87 -17.87 5.15
C LEU A 540 -22.25 -17.40 3.82
N TRP A 541 -21.65 -18.34 3.11
CA TRP A 541 -21.30 -18.24 1.69
C TRP A 541 -22.26 -19.07 0.85
N HIS A 542 -22.57 -18.56 -0.34
CA HIS A 542 -23.38 -19.24 -1.35
C HIS A 542 -22.73 -19.00 -2.71
N ILE A 543 -22.10 -20.04 -3.26
CA ILE A 543 -21.15 -19.95 -4.38
C ILE A 543 -21.43 -21.09 -5.35
N ASP A 544 -21.26 -20.86 -6.66
CA ASP A 544 -21.42 -21.86 -7.72
C ASP A 544 -22.81 -22.51 -7.82
N ASP A 545 -23.86 -21.84 -7.33
CA ASP A 545 -25.23 -22.33 -7.50
C ASP A 545 -25.70 -22.12 -8.94
N PRO A 546 -26.02 -23.18 -9.70
CA PRO A 546 -26.42 -23.06 -11.10
C PRO A 546 -27.74 -22.30 -11.30
N LEU A 547 -28.53 -22.11 -10.24
CA LEU A 547 -29.78 -21.34 -10.27
C LEU A 547 -29.56 -19.83 -10.12
N TYR A 548 -28.43 -19.41 -9.55
CA TYR A 548 -28.14 -18.00 -9.30
C TYR A 548 -26.91 -17.54 -10.07
N LYS A 549 -26.95 -16.32 -10.61
CA LYS A 549 -25.83 -15.72 -11.36
C LYS A 549 -24.86 -14.92 -10.47
N TRP A 550 -24.98 -15.07 -9.15
CA TRP A 550 -24.22 -14.30 -8.18
C TRP A 550 -23.55 -15.22 -7.16
N GLU A 551 -22.46 -14.74 -6.57
CA GLU A 551 -21.74 -15.38 -5.47
C GLU A 551 -21.89 -14.51 -4.24
N ARG A 552 -22.42 -15.06 -3.16
CA ARG A 552 -22.81 -14.27 -2.00
C ARG A 552 -22.04 -14.63 -0.77
N VAL A 553 -21.75 -13.59 0.01
CA VAL A 553 -21.39 -13.67 1.43
C VAL A 553 -22.45 -12.90 2.23
N CYS A 554 -22.89 -13.46 3.36
CA CYS A 554 -23.87 -12.80 4.21
C CYS A 554 -23.70 -13.07 5.71
N LEU A 555 -24.08 -12.07 6.49
CA LEU A 555 -24.42 -12.20 7.90
C LEU A 555 -25.95 -12.13 7.99
N GLN A 556 -26.64 -13.21 8.34
CA GLN A 556 -28.10 -13.25 8.27
C GLN A 556 -28.76 -14.08 9.37
N GLY A 557 -30.01 -13.73 9.68
CA GLY A 557 -30.91 -14.56 10.47
C GLY A 557 -31.40 -15.77 9.67
N TYR A 558 -31.29 -16.95 10.26
CA TYR A 558 -31.73 -18.21 9.68
C TYR A 558 -32.42 -19.08 10.72
N ASN A 559 -33.26 -20.04 10.28
CA ASN A 559 -34.04 -20.89 11.16
C ASN A 559 -33.17 -21.61 12.21
N LYS A 560 -33.51 -21.49 13.50
CA LYS A 560 -32.78 -22.07 14.63
C LYS A 560 -32.61 -23.58 14.55
N THR A 561 -33.54 -24.29 13.91
CA THR A 561 -33.48 -25.76 13.77
C THR A 561 -32.56 -26.24 12.64
N SER A 562 -32.06 -25.32 11.81
CA SER A 562 -31.11 -25.68 10.74
C SER A 562 -29.72 -25.92 11.32
N ALA A 563 -29.07 -27.00 10.88
CA ALA A 563 -27.74 -27.36 11.31
C ALA A 563 -26.66 -26.71 10.44
N TRP A 564 -25.66 -26.09 11.08
CA TRP A 564 -24.54 -25.42 10.41
C TRP A 564 -23.23 -25.70 11.13
N HIS A 565 -22.10 -25.50 10.44
CA HIS A 565 -20.79 -25.81 11.01
C HIS A 565 -20.52 -25.01 12.28
N VAL A 566 -20.09 -25.70 13.32
CA VAL A 566 -19.66 -25.08 14.58
C VAL A 566 -18.16 -24.85 14.51
N ARG A 567 -17.74 -23.59 14.43
CA ARG A 567 -16.34 -23.17 14.52
C ARG A 567 -16.14 -22.29 15.76
N PRO A 568 -15.68 -22.87 16.88
CA PRO A 568 -15.55 -22.17 18.14
C PRO A 568 -14.42 -21.12 18.15
N PHE A 569 -14.50 -20.20 19.11
CA PHE A 569 -13.49 -19.20 19.40
C PHE A 569 -13.04 -19.32 20.86
N PHE A 570 -11.85 -18.84 21.22
CA PHE A 570 -11.51 -18.52 22.60
C PHE A 570 -11.00 -17.08 22.71
N ALA A 571 -10.97 -16.55 23.94
CA ALA A 571 -10.34 -15.29 24.28
C ALA A 571 -9.12 -15.54 25.18
N PHE A 572 -8.07 -14.75 25.07
CA PHE A 572 -6.93 -14.77 26.00
C PHE A 572 -6.47 -13.37 26.31
#